data_AF-A0A9X9QP67-F1
#
_entry.id   AF-A0A9X9QP67-F1
#
_cell.length_a   1.000
_cell.length_b   1.000
_cell.length_c   1.000
_cell.angle_alpha   90.00
_cell.angle_beta   90.00
_cell.angle_gamma   90.00
#
_symmetry.space_group_name_H-M   'P 1'
#
loop_
_entity.id
_entity.type
_entity.pdbx_description
1 polymer ?
#
loop_
_entity_poly.entity_id
_entity_poly.type
_entity_poly.pdbx_seq_one_letter_code
_entity_poly.pdbx_strand_id
1 'polypeptide(L)'
;MTTFRKLTTFKGSNFLIPMFLTSIIYTFYPHLLKLGAPFSGLFSQDATFFIIAVLLMVSGIQTDLGKYPKVIKAIGPVLLLKIGIALMLTLAWKAFFPTTGFLGITVVTITAVLMSLNPGMYLVLLGKDISEMEESAFSVINLLMLPAIPLLILSVGESNINLVTPLLANILPFAIGILIGYLYPSSRSMFRPLSMLLIPFLAVTFGARINIIMALQSSLTGLLLVVLYYVLGVLPVALFDKAWNKKEGRMTLSMSSIAAFSMSIPPFVSQYLPLSQKVMAQSISQIAFAVIISSFATPYLYKRIVKITPKEEKMEKIYQLSRDSHKPEFLLEAMAAVEWKAGAYLAKRLETGQLDALDQVIIMTDSQDNLMGFAALVQEDIIEKPSYGPFLSTVYVAPDYRGQGLSLELVDRITELAREKGIKNLYTITAHKGLYEKNQFIFEGSVQDKFGRDMRLLVKHLN
;
A
#
# COMPACT_ATOMS: atom_id res chain seq x y z
N MET A 1 -21.82 -16.35 -16.99
CA MET A 1 -21.17 -15.60 -15.90
C MET A 1 -20.86 -14.19 -16.38
N THR A 2 -21.61 -13.21 -15.88
CA THR A 2 -21.96 -11.95 -16.55
C THR A 2 -20.95 -10.81 -16.36
N THR A 3 -20.88 -9.92 -17.34
CA THR A 3 -20.07 -8.69 -17.46
C THR A 3 -20.01 -7.84 -16.18
N PHE A 4 -21.04 -7.93 -15.33
CA PHE A 4 -21.10 -7.28 -14.01
C PHE A 4 -19.99 -7.72 -13.02
N ARG A 5 -19.59 -9.01 -13.03
CA ARG A 5 -18.52 -9.51 -12.14
C ARG A 5 -17.11 -9.08 -12.59
N LYS A 6 -16.96 -8.70 -13.87
CA LYS A 6 -15.74 -8.06 -14.40
C LYS A 6 -15.66 -6.58 -14.02
N LEU A 7 -16.80 -5.89 -13.85
CA LEU A 7 -16.87 -4.50 -13.38
C LEU A 7 -16.54 -4.36 -11.87
N THR A 8 -16.78 -5.38 -11.05
CA THR A 8 -16.46 -5.33 -9.61
C THR A 8 -14.98 -5.58 -9.29
N THR A 9 -14.19 -6.03 -10.26
CA THR A 9 -12.82 -6.54 -10.02
C THR A 9 -11.70 -5.63 -10.52
N PHE A 10 -11.99 -4.48 -11.15
CA PHE A 10 -10.94 -3.54 -11.56
C PHE A 10 -10.48 -2.63 -10.42
N LYS A 11 -9.21 -2.19 -10.46
CA LYS A 11 -8.61 -1.29 -9.47
C LYS A 11 -9.42 0.01 -9.35
N GLY A 12 -9.99 0.26 -8.16
CA GLY A 12 -10.85 1.43 -7.90
C GLY A 12 -12.36 1.16 -7.88
N SER A 13 -12.82 -0.06 -8.18
CA SER A 13 -14.23 -0.46 -8.14
C SER A 13 -14.89 -0.18 -6.77
N ASN A 14 -14.17 -0.46 -5.67
CA ASN A 14 -14.61 -0.21 -4.29
C ASN A 14 -14.89 1.27 -3.98
N PHE A 15 -14.34 2.19 -4.78
CA PHE A 15 -14.62 3.62 -4.67
C PHE A 15 -15.64 4.08 -5.72
N LEU A 16 -15.47 3.72 -6.99
CA LEU A 16 -16.29 4.24 -8.08
C LEU A 16 -17.74 3.73 -8.02
N ILE A 17 -17.96 2.46 -7.66
CA ILE A 17 -19.30 1.87 -7.66
C ILE A 17 -20.20 2.52 -6.57
N PRO A 18 -19.80 2.60 -5.29
CA PRO A 18 -20.64 3.24 -4.27
C PRO A 18 -20.87 4.73 -4.51
N MET A 19 -19.87 5.42 -5.08
CA MET A 19 -20.00 6.82 -5.48
C MET A 19 -21.05 6.99 -6.58
N PHE A 20 -20.98 6.16 -7.63
CA PHE A 20 -21.90 6.24 -8.77
C PHE A 20 -23.34 5.86 -8.37
N LEU A 21 -23.51 4.84 -7.53
CA LEU A 21 -24.83 4.47 -7.01
C LEU A 21 -25.46 5.61 -6.20
N THR A 22 -24.69 6.21 -5.29
CA THR A 22 -25.20 7.33 -4.49
C THR A 22 -25.44 8.59 -5.34
N SER A 23 -24.64 8.85 -6.38
CA SER A 23 -24.86 9.99 -7.28
C SER A 23 -26.09 9.84 -8.16
N ILE A 24 -26.48 8.62 -8.54
CA ILE A 24 -27.79 8.36 -9.18
C ILE A 24 -28.91 8.79 -8.24
N ILE A 25 -28.88 8.34 -6.99
CA ILE A 25 -29.91 8.71 -6.00
C ILE A 25 -29.92 10.22 -5.78
N TYR A 26 -28.75 10.86 -5.64
CA TYR A 26 -28.65 12.31 -5.50
C TYR A 26 -29.23 13.06 -6.70
N THR A 27 -29.02 12.54 -7.91
CA THR A 27 -29.45 13.21 -9.16
C THR A 27 -30.96 13.14 -9.34
N PHE A 28 -31.58 11.97 -9.11
CA PHE A 28 -32.99 11.75 -9.43
C PHE A 28 -33.91 11.80 -8.21
N TYR A 29 -33.42 11.48 -7.01
CA TYR A 29 -34.19 11.39 -5.77
C TYR A 29 -33.43 11.97 -4.56
N PRO A 30 -32.96 13.25 -4.60
CA PRO A 30 -32.09 13.83 -3.57
C PRO A 30 -32.71 13.85 -2.17
N HIS A 31 -34.04 13.86 -2.07
CA HIS A 31 -34.75 13.84 -0.79
C HIS A 31 -34.54 12.53 -0.01
N LEU A 32 -34.30 11.40 -0.70
CA LEU A 32 -34.05 10.12 -0.04
C LEU A 32 -32.78 10.16 0.81
N LEU A 33 -31.72 10.79 0.31
CA LEU A 33 -30.45 10.94 1.04
C LEU A 33 -30.56 11.83 2.28
N LYS A 34 -31.66 12.57 2.42
CA LYS A 34 -31.95 13.46 3.55
C LYS A 34 -32.99 12.87 4.51
N LEU A 35 -33.33 11.58 4.38
CA LEU A 35 -34.28 10.89 5.24
C LEU A 35 -33.73 10.69 6.66
N GLY A 36 -33.79 11.73 7.50
CA GLY A 36 -33.62 11.68 8.95
C GLY A 36 -32.34 11.04 9.50
N ALA A 37 -32.06 11.26 10.79
CA ALA A 37 -31.00 10.53 11.46
C ALA A 37 -31.48 9.10 11.82
N PRO A 38 -30.62 8.06 11.75
CA PRO A 38 -29.18 8.11 11.43
C PRO A 38 -28.86 8.02 9.92
N PHE A 39 -29.84 7.70 9.07
CA PHE A 39 -29.61 7.37 7.66
C PHE A 39 -28.99 8.53 6.86
N SER A 40 -29.50 9.76 7.02
CA SER A 40 -28.95 10.95 6.37
C SER A 40 -27.49 11.25 6.78
N GLY A 41 -27.07 10.73 7.93
CA GLY A 41 -25.70 10.84 8.43
C GLY A 41 -24.67 10.21 7.49
N LEU A 42 -25.04 9.13 6.78
CA LEU A 42 -24.15 8.46 5.80
C LEU A 42 -23.75 9.36 4.62
N PHE A 43 -24.51 10.42 4.36
CA PHE A 43 -24.37 11.27 3.19
C PHE A 43 -23.92 12.69 3.54
N SER A 44 -23.75 12.98 4.83
CA SER A 44 -23.47 14.34 5.32
C SER A 44 -22.04 14.81 5.01
N GLN A 45 -21.84 16.12 5.12
CA GLN A 45 -20.52 16.72 4.88
C GLN A 45 -19.61 16.40 6.07
N ASP A 46 -20.18 16.41 7.26
CA ASP A 46 -19.50 16.05 8.50
C ASP A 46 -19.00 14.60 8.46
N ALA A 47 -19.79 13.67 7.88
CA ALA A 47 -19.33 12.29 7.67
C ALA A 47 -18.12 12.21 6.74
N THR A 48 -18.09 13.05 5.69
CA THR A 48 -16.92 13.13 4.79
C THR A 48 -15.67 13.56 5.57
N PHE A 49 -15.76 14.66 6.33
CA PHE A 49 -14.62 15.16 7.10
C PHE A 49 -14.23 14.25 8.26
N PHE A 50 -15.20 13.58 8.89
CA PHE A 50 -14.94 12.55 9.90
C PHE A 50 -14.12 11.39 9.31
N ILE A 51 -14.54 10.84 8.17
CA ILE A 51 -13.81 9.74 7.52
C ILE A 51 -12.39 10.20 7.13
N ILE A 52 -12.24 11.42 6.61
CA ILE A 52 -10.93 12.01 6.31
C ILE A 52 -10.06 12.11 7.57
N ALA A 53 -10.60 12.61 8.69
CA ALA A 53 -9.87 12.71 9.95
C ALA A 53 -9.41 11.33 10.46
N VAL A 54 -10.26 10.29 10.35
CA VAL A 54 -9.89 8.91 10.70
C VAL A 54 -8.80 8.39 9.78
N LEU A 55 -8.89 8.61 8.46
CA LEU A 55 -7.85 8.21 7.51
C LEU A 55 -6.49 8.87 7.80
N LEU A 56 -6.49 10.14 8.20
CA LEU A 56 -5.28 10.86 8.62
C LEU A 56 -4.70 10.29 9.91
N MET A 57 -5.56 10.01 10.90
CA MET A 57 -5.13 9.38 12.15
C MET A 57 -4.52 8.00 11.89
N VAL A 58 -5.15 7.17 11.07
CA VAL A 58 -4.62 5.84 10.68
C VAL A 58 -3.28 5.98 9.95
N SER A 59 -3.13 6.96 9.06
CA SER A 59 -1.87 7.24 8.38
C SER A 59 -0.76 7.65 9.37
N GLY A 60 -1.12 8.41 10.41
CA GLY A 60 -0.24 8.75 11.52
C GLY A 60 0.17 7.52 12.34
N ILE A 61 -0.77 6.63 12.67
CA ILE A 61 -0.48 5.39 13.42
C ILE A 61 0.56 4.54 12.66
N GLN A 62 0.38 4.39 11.35
CA GLN A 62 1.24 3.56 10.49
C GLN A 62 2.62 4.19 10.23
N THR A 63 2.84 5.44 10.65
CA THR A 63 4.11 6.13 10.45
C THR A 63 5.23 5.53 11.33
N ASP A 64 6.37 5.27 10.70
CA ASP A 64 7.62 4.88 11.35
C ASP A 64 8.64 6.03 11.26
N LEU A 65 8.77 6.78 12.36
CA LEU A 65 9.62 7.97 12.44
C LEU A 65 11.11 7.65 12.23
N GLY A 66 11.56 6.41 12.48
CA GLY A 66 12.98 6.04 12.30
C GLY A 66 13.44 6.09 10.84
N LYS A 67 12.51 5.93 9.89
CA LYS A 67 12.81 5.89 8.44
C LYS A 67 12.71 7.25 7.76
N TYR A 68 12.12 8.25 8.44
CA TYR A 68 11.76 9.54 7.86
C TYR A 68 12.92 10.35 7.27
N PRO A 69 14.13 10.37 7.83
CA PRO A 69 15.23 11.13 7.25
C PRO A 69 15.51 10.73 5.79
N LYS A 70 15.50 9.42 5.49
CA LYS A 70 15.70 8.91 4.12
C LYS A 70 14.49 9.21 3.23
N VAL A 71 13.28 9.05 3.77
CA VAL A 71 12.02 9.32 3.05
C VAL A 71 11.93 10.79 2.64
N ILE A 72 12.12 11.72 3.57
CA ILE A 72 12.05 13.16 3.32
C ILE A 72 13.10 13.59 2.29
N LYS A 73 14.31 13.02 2.33
CA LYS A 73 15.34 13.29 1.32
C LYS A 73 14.92 12.86 -0.10
N ALA A 74 14.17 11.77 -0.23
CA ALA A 74 13.75 11.22 -1.51
C ALA A 74 12.50 11.92 -2.07
N ILE A 75 11.44 12.06 -1.25
CA ILE A 75 10.13 12.56 -1.71
C ILE A 75 9.91 14.04 -1.40
N GLY A 76 10.57 14.60 -0.38
CA GLY A 76 10.38 15.98 0.07
C GLY A 76 10.64 17.02 -1.03
N PRO A 77 11.82 17.01 -1.70
CA PRO A 77 12.11 17.93 -2.80
C PRO A 77 11.11 17.82 -3.97
N VAL A 78 10.69 16.61 -4.30
CA VAL A 78 9.70 16.34 -5.36
C VAL A 78 8.36 17.00 -5.03
N LEU A 79 7.92 16.86 -3.78
CA LEU A 79 6.66 17.43 -3.31
C LEU A 79 6.73 18.95 -3.14
N LEU A 80 7.87 19.50 -2.68
CA LEU A 80 8.09 20.95 -2.62
C LEU A 80 8.01 21.59 -4.01
N LEU A 81 8.62 20.95 -5.02
CA LEU A 81 8.50 21.40 -6.41
C LEU A 81 7.04 21.38 -6.87
N LYS A 82 6.29 20.32 -6.55
CA LYS A 82 4.86 20.23 -6.87
C LYS A 82 4.06 21.38 -6.24
N ILE A 83 4.29 21.70 -4.97
CA ILE A 83 3.66 22.83 -4.28
C ILE A 83 4.03 24.15 -4.97
N GLY A 84 5.31 24.35 -5.30
CA GLY A 84 5.78 25.56 -6.00
C GLY A 84 5.13 25.74 -7.38
N ILE A 85 5.03 24.68 -8.17
CA ILE A 85 4.34 24.69 -9.47
C ILE A 85 2.85 24.97 -9.27
N ALA A 86 2.19 24.30 -8.33
CA ALA A 86 0.77 24.51 -8.07
C ALA A 86 0.49 25.95 -7.61
N LEU A 87 1.35 26.53 -6.77
CA LEU A 87 1.28 27.92 -6.36
C LEU A 87 1.42 28.87 -7.56
N MET A 88 2.48 28.70 -8.36
CA MET A 88 2.73 29.51 -9.55
C MET A 88 1.55 29.48 -10.51
N LEU A 89 1.06 28.29 -10.85
CA LEU A 89 -0.06 28.11 -11.78
C LEU A 89 -1.37 28.64 -11.19
N THR A 90 -1.58 28.53 -9.89
CA THR A 90 -2.76 29.11 -9.22
C THR A 90 -2.73 30.63 -9.28
N LEU A 91 -1.58 31.25 -9.00
CA LEU A 91 -1.43 32.71 -9.10
C LEU A 91 -1.57 33.20 -10.54
N ALA A 92 -1.00 32.47 -11.51
CA ALA A 92 -1.20 32.74 -12.93
C ALA A 92 -2.68 32.65 -13.30
N TRP A 93 -3.40 31.63 -12.81
CA TRP A 93 -4.83 31.48 -13.05
C TRP A 93 -5.64 32.64 -12.47
N LYS A 94 -5.32 33.08 -11.24
CA LYS A 94 -5.93 34.27 -10.63
C LYS A 94 -5.72 35.52 -11.48
N ALA A 95 -4.52 35.69 -12.04
CA ALA A 95 -4.16 36.84 -12.85
C ALA A 95 -4.84 36.85 -14.23
N PHE A 96 -4.88 35.71 -14.92
CA PHE A 96 -5.44 35.62 -16.28
C PHE A 96 -6.96 35.45 -16.32
N PHE A 97 -7.58 34.85 -15.28
CA PHE A 97 -9.02 34.53 -15.26
C PHE A 97 -9.71 35.01 -13.97
N PRO A 98 -9.79 36.34 -13.74
CA PRO A 98 -10.45 36.88 -12.55
C PRO A 98 -11.96 36.61 -12.54
N THR A 99 -12.54 36.60 -11.33
CA THR A 99 -13.99 36.55 -10.96
C THR A 99 -14.85 35.37 -11.43
N THR A 100 -14.64 34.77 -12.61
CA THR A 100 -15.47 33.66 -13.13
C THR A 100 -14.68 32.41 -13.53
N GLY A 101 -13.34 32.51 -13.58
CA GLY A 101 -12.47 31.44 -14.06
C GLY A 101 -12.51 31.29 -15.59
N PHE A 102 -12.02 30.17 -16.11
CA PHE A 102 -11.99 29.88 -17.55
C PHE A 102 -12.92 28.72 -17.87
N LEU A 103 -13.92 28.94 -18.74
CA LEU A 103 -14.93 27.93 -19.09
C LEU A 103 -15.67 27.34 -17.87
N GLY A 104 -15.75 28.10 -16.77
CA GLY A 104 -16.32 27.62 -15.51
C GLY A 104 -15.37 26.77 -14.65
N ILE A 105 -14.10 26.61 -15.04
CA ILE A 105 -13.05 26.11 -14.16
C ILE A 105 -12.61 27.26 -13.25
N THR A 106 -12.92 27.15 -11.97
CA THR A 106 -12.55 28.17 -10.97
C THR A 106 -11.11 28.01 -10.50
N VAL A 107 -10.57 29.07 -9.88
CA VAL A 107 -9.27 29.01 -9.20
C VAL A 107 -9.23 27.88 -8.16
N VAL A 108 -10.31 27.69 -7.41
CA VAL A 108 -10.42 26.60 -6.42
C VAL A 108 -10.34 25.24 -7.09
N THR A 109 -11.00 25.06 -8.23
CA THR A 109 -11.00 23.79 -8.98
C THR A 109 -9.62 23.45 -9.50
N ILE A 110 -8.95 24.40 -10.17
CA ILE A 110 -7.61 24.14 -10.73
C ILE A 110 -6.59 23.89 -9.61
N THR A 111 -6.63 24.64 -8.50
CA THR A 111 -5.74 24.38 -7.36
C THR A 111 -6.00 23.01 -6.74
N ALA A 112 -7.26 22.63 -6.57
CA ALA A 112 -7.64 21.31 -6.03
C ALA A 112 -7.14 20.16 -6.91
N VAL A 113 -7.18 20.33 -8.23
CA VAL A 113 -6.67 19.35 -9.20
C VAL A 113 -5.15 19.32 -9.20
N LEU A 114 -4.47 20.48 -9.28
CA LEU A 114 -3.00 20.55 -9.32
C LEU A 114 -2.36 19.96 -8.05
N MET A 115 -2.95 20.20 -6.88
CA MET A 115 -2.51 19.64 -5.61
C MET A 115 -2.93 18.17 -5.40
N SER A 116 -3.72 17.59 -6.29
CA SER A 116 -4.19 16.23 -6.13
C SER A 116 -3.06 15.21 -6.17
N LEU A 117 -3.09 14.31 -5.20
CA LEU A 117 -2.22 13.16 -5.01
C LEU A 117 -3.10 11.95 -4.74
N ASN A 118 -2.71 10.77 -5.23
CA ASN A 118 -3.45 9.53 -5.03
C ASN A 118 -2.58 8.46 -4.34
N PRO A 119 -2.54 8.44 -2.99
CA PRO A 119 -1.81 7.43 -2.22
C PRO A 119 -2.28 5.99 -2.53
N GLY A 120 -3.57 5.80 -2.81
CA GLY A 120 -4.11 4.50 -3.20
C GLY A 120 -3.51 4.00 -4.51
N MET A 121 -3.47 4.86 -5.52
CA MET A 121 -2.84 4.54 -6.80
C MET A 121 -1.33 4.32 -6.66
N TYR A 122 -0.68 5.05 -5.77
CA TYR A 122 0.74 4.91 -5.45
C TYR A 122 1.10 3.49 -5.02
N LEU A 123 0.42 2.94 -4.01
CA LEU A 123 0.64 1.57 -3.56
C LEU A 123 0.28 0.54 -4.63
N VAL A 124 -0.80 0.80 -5.36
CA VAL A 124 -1.35 -0.12 -6.36
C VAL A 124 -0.46 -0.25 -7.60
N LEU A 125 0.24 0.81 -8.01
CA LEU A 125 1.16 0.80 -9.15
C LEU A 125 2.56 0.32 -8.77
N LEU A 126 3.02 0.62 -7.57
CA LEU A 126 4.29 0.09 -7.07
C LEU A 126 4.19 -1.39 -6.74
N GLY A 127 3.04 -1.85 -6.24
CA GLY A 127 2.73 -3.26 -6.05
C GLY A 127 3.78 -4.00 -5.22
N LYS A 128 4.19 -5.18 -5.68
CA LYS A 128 5.23 -6.00 -5.04
C LYS A 128 6.64 -5.41 -5.17
N ASP A 129 6.84 -4.47 -6.10
CA ASP A 129 8.13 -3.81 -6.36
C ASP A 129 8.30 -2.53 -5.54
N ILE A 130 7.46 -2.31 -4.53
CA ILE A 130 7.59 -1.17 -3.62
C ILE A 130 8.82 -1.38 -2.72
N SER A 131 9.73 -0.41 -2.70
CA SER A 131 10.82 -0.40 -1.74
C SER A 131 10.34 0.04 -0.36
N GLU A 132 11.06 -0.34 0.70
CA GLU A 132 10.75 0.07 2.08
C GLU A 132 10.68 1.60 2.25
N MET A 133 11.51 2.34 1.51
CA MET A 133 11.50 3.80 1.46
C MET A 133 10.24 4.33 0.77
N GLU A 134 9.84 3.74 -0.36
CA GLU A 134 8.62 4.12 -1.08
C GLU A 134 7.37 3.79 -0.25
N GLU A 135 7.32 2.62 0.41
CA GLU A 135 6.24 2.27 1.34
C GLU A 135 6.16 3.31 2.47
N SER A 136 7.29 3.72 3.03
CA SER A 136 7.34 4.76 4.06
C SER A 136 7.00 6.16 3.55
N ALA A 137 7.14 6.44 2.25
CA ALA A 137 6.75 7.71 1.63
C ALA A 137 5.22 7.86 1.54
N PHE A 138 4.46 6.76 1.57
CA PHE A 138 3.00 6.76 1.54
C PHE A 138 2.37 7.69 2.60
N SER A 139 2.88 7.68 3.83
CA SER A 139 2.38 8.54 4.91
C SER A 139 2.65 10.03 4.64
N VAL A 140 3.81 10.38 4.07
CA VAL A 140 4.15 11.75 3.67
C VAL A 140 3.27 12.24 2.53
N ILE A 141 2.96 11.37 1.56
CA ILE A 141 2.03 11.67 0.47
C ILE A 141 0.61 11.94 1.03
N ASN A 142 0.14 11.12 1.99
CA ASN A 142 -1.14 11.36 2.67
C ASN A 142 -1.16 12.70 3.42
N LEU A 143 -0.06 13.09 4.05
CA LEU A 143 0.04 14.37 4.76
C LEU A 143 -0.08 15.58 3.79
N LEU A 144 0.43 15.48 2.56
CA LEU A 144 0.27 16.57 1.59
C LEU A 144 -1.06 16.58 0.85
N MET A 145 -1.83 15.50 0.95
CA MET A 145 -3.17 15.44 0.37
C MET A 145 -4.18 16.32 1.15
N LEU A 146 -3.80 16.92 2.29
CA LEU A 146 -4.66 17.72 3.14
C LEU A 146 -5.30 18.93 2.42
N PRO A 147 -6.62 19.19 2.59
CA PRO A 147 -7.32 20.36 2.02
C PRO A 147 -6.74 21.71 2.48
N ALA A 148 -6.02 21.72 3.61
CA ALA A 148 -5.35 22.91 4.11
C ALA A 148 -4.20 23.41 3.21
N ILE A 149 -3.53 22.54 2.44
CA ILE A 149 -2.45 22.96 1.53
C ILE A 149 -3.00 23.72 0.31
N PRO A 150 -4.04 23.24 -0.40
CA PRO A 150 -4.75 24.06 -1.39
C PRO A 150 -5.25 25.39 -0.84
N LEU A 151 -5.79 25.41 0.39
CA LEU A 151 -6.23 26.66 1.03
C LEU A 151 -5.06 27.62 1.25
N LEU A 152 -3.91 27.12 1.72
CA LEU A 152 -2.68 27.91 1.88
C LEU A 152 -2.23 28.55 0.55
N ILE A 153 -2.31 27.81 -0.55
CA ILE A 153 -2.00 28.35 -1.89
C ILE A 153 -3.03 29.42 -2.29
N LEU A 154 -4.32 29.15 -2.08
CA LEU A 154 -5.40 30.07 -2.43
C LEU A 154 -5.40 31.34 -1.58
N SER A 155 -4.90 31.29 -0.35
CA SER A 155 -4.79 32.47 0.51
C SER A 155 -3.68 33.43 0.13
N VAL A 156 -2.77 33.03 -0.76
CA VAL A 156 -1.73 33.95 -1.24
C VAL A 156 -2.40 35.09 -2.02
N GLY A 157 -2.18 36.31 -1.54
CA GLY A 157 -2.83 37.53 -2.04
C GLY A 157 -4.14 37.90 -1.35
N GLU A 158 -4.59 37.13 -0.35
CA GLU A 158 -5.80 37.41 0.43
C GLU A 158 -5.41 37.93 1.83
N SER A 159 -5.99 39.04 2.30
CA SER A 159 -5.60 39.66 3.58
C SER A 159 -6.32 39.09 4.81
N ASN A 160 -7.44 38.37 4.64
CA ASN A 160 -8.40 38.11 5.71
C ASN A 160 -8.55 36.63 6.10
N ILE A 161 -7.64 35.75 5.66
CA ILE A 161 -7.75 34.30 5.93
C ILE A 161 -6.83 33.92 7.09
N ASN A 162 -7.40 33.56 8.23
CA ASN A 162 -6.63 32.95 9.32
C ASN A 162 -6.33 31.49 8.99
N LEU A 163 -5.07 31.21 8.65
CA LEU A 163 -4.61 29.88 8.26
C LEU A 163 -4.22 28.97 9.43
N VAL A 164 -4.03 29.52 10.63
CA VAL A 164 -3.54 28.76 11.78
C VAL A 164 -4.51 27.65 12.14
N THR A 165 -5.79 27.99 12.29
CA THR A 165 -6.86 27.03 12.61
C THR A 165 -7.00 25.90 11.58
N PRO A 166 -7.19 26.16 10.26
CA PRO A 166 -7.32 25.09 9.28
C PRO A 166 -6.06 24.22 9.16
N LEU A 167 -4.86 24.78 9.23
CA LEU A 167 -3.61 24.00 9.18
C LEU A 167 -3.50 23.08 10.40
N LEU A 168 -3.71 23.60 11.61
CA LEU A 168 -3.69 22.81 12.83
C LEU A 168 -4.76 21.71 12.81
N ALA A 169 -5.99 22.03 12.44
CA ALA A 169 -7.10 21.07 12.39
C ALA A 169 -6.85 19.89 11.44
N ASN A 170 -6.09 20.12 10.35
CA ASN A 170 -5.78 19.08 9.37
C ASN A 170 -4.53 18.26 9.75
N ILE A 171 -3.59 18.83 10.51
CA ILE A 171 -2.39 18.13 10.98
C ILE A 171 -2.66 17.33 12.26
N LEU A 172 -3.54 17.81 13.13
CA LEU A 172 -3.74 17.25 14.47
C LEU A 172 -4.19 15.77 14.46
N PRO A 173 -5.13 15.31 13.60
CA PRO A 173 -5.48 13.89 13.55
C PRO A 173 -4.27 13.00 13.21
N PHE A 174 -3.43 13.43 12.28
CA PHE A 174 -2.21 12.72 11.91
C PHE A 174 -1.20 12.70 13.06
N ALA A 175 -1.00 13.82 13.77
CA ALA A 175 -0.13 13.90 14.94
C ALA A 175 -0.61 13.01 16.10
N ILE A 176 -1.91 12.98 16.38
CA ILE A 176 -2.53 12.05 17.33
C ILE A 176 -2.27 10.61 16.89
N GLY A 177 -2.39 10.32 15.60
CA GLY A 177 -2.06 9.01 15.04
C GLY A 177 -0.61 8.60 15.33
N ILE A 178 0.36 9.48 15.07
CA ILE A 178 1.78 9.23 15.39
C ILE A 178 1.96 8.91 16.88
N LEU A 179 1.34 9.70 17.75
CA LEU A 179 1.41 9.49 19.19
C LEU A 179 0.86 8.12 19.59
N ILE A 180 -0.27 7.70 19.03
CA ILE A 180 -0.85 6.36 19.26
C ILE A 180 0.08 5.26 18.75
N GLY A 181 0.62 5.40 17.53
CA GLY A 181 1.56 4.41 16.96
C GLY A 181 2.87 4.31 17.73
N TYR A 182 3.30 5.41 18.35
CA TYR A 182 4.47 5.45 19.24
C TYR A 182 4.19 4.79 20.59
N LEU A 183 3.09 5.15 21.27
CA LEU A 183 2.72 4.64 22.59
C LEU A 183 2.24 3.17 22.56
N TYR A 184 1.57 2.75 21.48
CA TYR A 184 1.01 1.41 21.33
C TYR A 184 1.38 0.80 19.98
N PRO A 185 2.61 0.26 19.80
CA PRO A 185 3.11 -0.18 18.51
C PRO A 185 2.27 -1.25 17.78
N SER A 186 1.57 -2.13 18.51
CA SER A 186 0.71 -3.16 17.90
C SER A 186 -0.53 -2.58 17.20
N SER A 187 -0.94 -1.34 17.52
CA SER A 187 -2.01 -0.62 16.80
C SER A 187 -1.76 -0.51 15.31
N ARG A 188 -0.48 -0.44 14.88
CA ARG A 188 -0.12 -0.40 13.45
C ARG A 188 -0.75 -1.54 12.65
N SER A 189 -0.68 -2.75 13.20
CA SER A 189 -1.24 -3.95 12.57
C SER A 189 -2.77 -3.98 12.62
N MET A 190 -3.36 -3.58 13.76
CA MET A 190 -4.82 -3.52 13.94
C MET A 190 -5.49 -2.52 13.00
N PHE A 191 -4.89 -1.34 12.81
CA PHE A 191 -5.47 -0.25 12.01
C PHE A 191 -5.08 -0.32 10.52
N ARG A 192 -4.20 -1.25 10.13
CA ARG A 192 -3.78 -1.44 8.73
C ARG A 192 -4.93 -1.64 7.73
N PRO A 193 -5.93 -2.52 7.98
CA PRO A 193 -7.03 -2.73 7.03
C PRO A 193 -8.03 -1.56 7.01
N LEU A 194 -8.06 -0.70 8.04
CA LEU A 194 -9.09 0.32 8.21
C LEU A 194 -9.10 1.33 7.05
N SER A 195 -7.92 1.71 6.53
CA SER A 195 -7.83 2.64 5.40
C SER A 195 -8.60 2.13 4.18
N MET A 196 -8.50 0.84 3.86
CA MET A 196 -9.22 0.25 2.72
C MET A 196 -10.72 0.12 2.99
N LEU A 197 -11.11 -0.18 4.22
CA LEU A 197 -12.51 -0.33 4.62
C LEU A 197 -13.29 1.00 4.62
N LEU A 198 -12.62 2.13 4.83
CA LEU A 198 -13.25 3.45 4.84
C LEU A 198 -13.48 4.05 3.44
N ILE A 199 -12.75 3.60 2.42
CA ILE A 199 -12.83 4.12 1.05
C ILE A 199 -14.26 4.04 0.46
N PRO A 200 -15.00 2.92 0.58
CA PRO A 200 -16.39 2.83 0.09
C PRO A 200 -17.35 3.81 0.79
N PHE A 201 -17.17 4.07 2.09
CA PHE A 201 -18.02 5.02 2.82
C PHE A 201 -17.73 6.45 2.40
N LEU A 202 -16.46 6.79 2.20
CA LEU A 202 -16.05 8.08 1.64
C LEU A 202 -16.60 8.28 0.22
N ALA A 203 -16.63 7.22 -0.58
CA ALA A 203 -17.25 7.24 -1.91
C ALA A 203 -18.76 7.54 -1.85
N VAL A 204 -19.48 6.93 -0.91
CA VAL A 204 -20.90 7.21 -0.67
C VAL A 204 -21.10 8.69 -0.32
N THR A 205 -20.29 9.25 0.58
CA THR A 205 -20.44 10.66 0.97
C THR A 205 -20.15 11.61 -0.21
N PHE A 206 -19.20 11.30 -1.10
CA PHE A 206 -18.98 12.08 -2.31
C PHE A 206 -20.09 11.92 -3.34
N GLY A 207 -20.59 10.70 -3.55
CA GLY A 207 -21.69 10.43 -4.46
C GLY A 207 -22.93 11.25 -4.13
N ALA A 208 -23.21 11.48 -2.84
CA ALA A 208 -24.30 12.32 -2.34
C ALA A 208 -24.17 13.83 -2.63
N ARG A 209 -23.20 14.24 -3.45
CA ARG A 209 -22.95 15.64 -3.85
C ARG A 209 -22.74 15.79 -5.36
N ILE A 210 -22.73 14.69 -6.11
CA ILE A 210 -22.49 14.70 -7.56
C ILE A 210 -23.82 14.62 -8.28
N ASN A 211 -24.18 15.70 -8.96
CA ASN A 211 -25.26 15.67 -9.93
C ASN A 211 -24.70 15.14 -11.27
N ILE A 212 -25.14 13.96 -11.71
CA ILE A 212 -24.61 13.29 -12.90
C ILE A 212 -24.88 14.11 -14.17
N ILE A 213 -26.02 14.80 -14.25
CA ILE A 213 -26.37 15.64 -15.40
C ILE A 213 -25.37 16.81 -15.49
N MET A 214 -25.12 17.50 -14.38
CA MET A 214 -24.10 18.56 -14.31
C MET A 214 -22.69 18.02 -14.57
N ALA A 215 -22.37 16.80 -14.12
CA ALA A 215 -21.09 16.15 -14.39
C ALA A 215 -20.89 15.87 -15.88
N LEU A 216 -21.93 15.40 -16.57
CA LEU A 216 -21.88 15.18 -18.02
C LEU A 216 -21.73 16.51 -18.78
N GLN A 217 -22.43 17.56 -18.37
CA GLN A 217 -22.26 18.92 -18.92
C GLN A 217 -20.85 19.47 -18.67
N SER A 218 -20.24 19.10 -17.54
CA SER A 218 -18.89 19.50 -17.15
C SER A 218 -17.79 18.59 -17.71
N SER A 219 -18.12 17.58 -18.52
CA SER A 219 -17.15 16.59 -19.03
C SER A 219 -16.00 17.21 -19.82
N LEU A 220 -16.29 18.19 -20.68
CA LEU A 220 -15.27 18.85 -21.50
C LEU A 220 -14.24 19.59 -20.65
N THR A 221 -14.71 20.31 -19.62
CA THR A 221 -13.83 21.04 -18.69
C THR A 221 -13.10 20.08 -17.74
N GLY A 222 -13.74 18.98 -17.36
CA GLY A 222 -13.09 17.88 -16.66
C GLY A 222 -11.95 17.25 -17.46
N LEU A 223 -12.13 17.04 -18.77
CA LEU A 223 -11.05 16.55 -19.65
C LEU A 223 -9.92 17.56 -19.76
N LEU A 224 -10.24 18.85 -19.92
CA LEU A 224 -9.23 19.92 -19.94
C LEU A 224 -8.42 19.94 -18.63
N LEU A 225 -9.08 19.80 -17.47
CA LEU A 225 -8.42 19.71 -16.17
C LEU A 225 -7.43 18.54 -16.10
N VAL A 226 -7.77 17.40 -16.69
CA VAL A 226 -6.86 16.24 -16.74
C VAL A 226 -5.64 16.55 -17.60
N VAL A 227 -5.82 17.20 -18.75
CA VAL A 227 -4.70 17.62 -19.60
C VAL A 227 -3.80 18.59 -18.84
N LEU A 228 -4.36 19.63 -18.22
CA LEU A 228 -3.61 20.60 -17.42
C LEU A 228 -2.89 19.93 -16.24
N TYR A 229 -3.55 19.00 -15.56
CA TYR A 229 -2.97 18.23 -14.47
C TYR A 229 -1.72 17.48 -14.92
N TYR A 230 -1.79 16.69 -15.99
CA TYR A 230 -0.64 15.91 -16.44
C TYR A 230 0.46 16.77 -17.05
N VAL A 231 0.10 17.73 -17.91
CA VAL A 231 1.08 18.53 -18.66
C VAL A 231 1.78 19.53 -17.75
N LEU A 232 1.04 20.25 -16.91
CA LEU A 232 1.60 21.32 -16.08
C LEU A 232 1.96 20.84 -14.68
N GLY A 233 1.17 19.93 -14.10
CA GLY A 233 1.33 19.47 -12.72
C GLY A 233 2.20 18.23 -12.55
N VAL A 234 2.09 17.25 -13.45
CA VAL A 234 2.77 15.94 -13.31
C VAL A 234 4.07 15.89 -14.07
N LEU A 235 4.07 16.28 -15.35
CA LEU A 235 5.23 16.14 -16.23
C LEU A 235 6.49 16.83 -15.68
N PRO A 236 6.47 18.11 -15.25
CA PRO A 236 7.67 18.76 -14.73
C PRO A 236 8.16 18.10 -13.43
N VAL A 237 7.24 17.68 -12.57
CA VAL A 237 7.55 17.00 -11.30
C VAL A 237 8.10 15.59 -11.56
N ALA A 238 7.64 14.90 -12.59
CA ALA A 238 8.14 13.58 -12.98
C ALA A 238 9.55 13.67 -13.58
N LEU A 239 9.82 14.69 -14.39
CA LEU A 239 11.16 14.98 -14.92
C LEU A 239 12.13 15.32 -13.78
N PHE A 240 11.70 16.11 -12.80
CA PHE A 240 12.50 16.40 -11.62
C PHE A 240 12.73 15.17 -10.74
N ASP A 241 11.68 14.39 -10.44
CA ASP A 241 11.81 13.12 -9.71
C ASP A 241 12.79 12.18 -10.41
N LYS A 242 12.76 12.14 -11.75
CA LYS A 242 13.71 11.39 -12.54
C LYS A 242 15.15 11.84 -12.33
N ALA A 243 15.40 13.15 -12.38
CA ALA A 243 16.73 13.70 -12.15
C ALA A 243 17.20 13.51 -10.69
N TRP A 244 16.31 13.72 -9.71
CA TRP A 244 16.61 13.69 -8.29
C TRP A 244 16.86 12.28 -7.77
N ASN A 245 15.95 11.36 -8.06
CA ASN A 245 15.98 9.99 -7.55
C ASN A 245 16.67 9.01 -8.50
N LYS A 246 17.14 9.47 -9.67
CA LYS A 246 17.82 8.66 -10.70
C LYS A 246 17.01 7.41 -11.11
N LYS A 247 15.69 7.52 -11.06
CA LYS A 247 14.69 6.53 -11.54
C LYS A 247 13.84 7.18 -12.62
N GLU A 248 12.90 6.49 -13.26
CA GLU A 248 12.11 7.05 -14.38
C GLU A 248 10.95 7.97 -13.94
N GLY A 249 11.12 8.76 -12.87
CA GLY A 249 10.03 9.55 -12.29
C GLY A 249 8.97 8.68 -11.61
N ARG A 250 9.40 7.49 -11.16
CA ARG A 250 8.55 6.40 -10.68
C ARG A 250 7.64 6.83 -9.52
N MET A 251 8.15 7.61 -8.57
CA MET A 251 7.38 8.01 -7.39
C MET A 251 6.32 9.05 -7.77
N THR A 252 6.69 10.02 -8.61
CA THR A 252 5.72 11.00 -9.12
C THR A 252 4.64 10.32 -9.93
N LEU A 253 4.99 9.49 -10.90
CA LEU A 253 4.01 8.85 -11.77
C LEU A 253 3.08 7.91 -11.01
N SER A 254 3.56 7.19 -9.99
CA SER A 254 2.69 6.31 -9.20
C SER A 254 1.70 7.08 -8.31
N MET A 255 2.07 8.24 -7.77
CA MET A 255 1.15 9.08 -6.97
C MET A 255 0.28 10.03 -7.80
N SER A 256 0.61 10.23 -9.08
CA SER A 256 -0.02 11.25 -9.93
C SER A 256 -1.28 10.73 -10.63
N SER A 257 -2.36 10.64 -9.87
CA SER A 257 -3.74 10.48 -10.35
C SER A 257 -4.59 11.48 -9.57
N ILE A 258 -5.63 12.03 -10.18
CA ILE A 258 -6.54 12.92 -9.45
C ILE A 258 -7.35 12.03 -8.52
N ALA A 259 -7.12 12.16 -7.23
CA ALA A 259 -7.84 11.40 -6.22
C ALA A 259 -9.22 12.00 -5.99
N ALA A 260 -10.18 11.13 -5.72
CA ALA A 260 -11.52 11.57 -5.35
C ALA A 260 -11.55 12.45 -4.10
N PHE A 261 -10.55 12.29 -3.23
CA PHE A 261 -10.31 13.17 -2.09
C PHE A 261 -10.34 14.65 -2.46
N SER A 262 -9.86 15.03 -3.67
CA SER A 262 -9.86 16.41 -4.14
C SER A 262 -11.25 17.03 -4.24
N MET A 263 -12.32 16.24 -4.32
CA MET A 263 -13.69 16.74 -4.26
C MET A 263 -14.07 17.33 -2.89
N SER A 264 -13.32 17.02 -1.83
CA SER A 264 -13.50 17.64 -0.51
C SER A 264 -12.92 19.06 -0.43
N ILE A 265 -12.08 19.47 -1.38
CA ILE A 265 -11.39 20.76 -1.34
C ILE A 265 -12.36 21.93 -1.56
N PRO A 266 -13.24 21.95 -2.57
CA PRO A 266 -14.22 23.04 -2.71
C PRO A 266 -15.10 23.29 -1.47
N PRO A 267 -15.74 22.29 -0.84
CA PRO A 267 -16.54 22.51 0.38
C PRO A 267 -15.69 22.82 1.62
N PHE A 268 -14.41 22.42 1.66
CA PHE A 268 -13.50 22.86 2.70
C PHE A 268 -13.15 24.34 2.55
N VAL A 269 -12.77 24.75 1.34
CA VAL A 269 -12.40 26.14 1.02
C VAL A 269 -13.58 27.09 1.22
N SER A 270 -14.82 26.66 0.95
CA SER A 270 -16.01 27.50 1.14
C SER A 270 -16.28 27.93 2.59
N GLN A 271 -15.60 27.32 3.56
CA GLN A 271 -15.66 27.73 4.97
C GLN A 271 -14.82 28.99 5.24
N TYR A 272 -13.87 29.30 4.36
CA TYR A 272 -12.89 30.38 4.53
C TYR A 272 -12.94 31.42 3.40
N LEU A 273 -13.46 31.04 2.23
CA LEU A 273 -13.60 31.88 1.05
C LEU A 273 -15.04 31.83 0.52
N PRO A 274 -15.58 32.96 0.01
CA PRO A 274 -16.93 32.98 -0.54
C PRO A 274 -17.02 32.11 -1.80
N LEU A 275 -17.75 31.00 -1.70
CA LEU A 275 -18.00 30.07 -2.80
C LEU A 275 -19.49 29.74 -2.85
N SER A 276 -20.17 30.08 -3.96
CA SER A 276 -21.60 29.75 -4.10
C SER A 276 -21.82 28.23 -4.20
N GLN A 277 -22.98 27.75 -3.75
CA GLN A 277 -23.32 26.32 -3.85
C GLN A 277 -23.27 25.81 -5.30
N LYS A 278 -23.69 26.64 -6.27
CA LYS A 278 -23.65 26.29 -7.70
C LYS A 278 -22.21 26.09 -8.19
N VAL A 279 -21.31 27.01 -7.85
CA VAL A 279 -19.89 26.93 -8.21
C VAL A 279 -19.22 25.73 -7.54
N MET A 280 -19.55 25.47 -6.27
CA MET A 280 -19.05 24.31 -5.54
C MET A 280 -19.49 23.00 -6.19
N ALA A 281 -20.77 22.86 -6.51
CA ALA A 281 -21.32 21.68 -7.20
C ALA A 281 -20.69 21.47 -8.57
N GLN A 282 -20.46 22.53 -9.34
CA GLN A 282 -19.75 22.48 -10.62
C GLN A 282 -18.29 22.02 -10.44
N SER A 283 -17.57 22.58 -9.47
CA SER A 283 -16.19 22.22 -9.17
C SER A 283 -16.07 20.74 -8.79
N ILE A 284 -16.95 20.25 -7.92
CA ILE A 284 -17.03 18.83 -7.51
C ILE A 284 -17.29 17.95 -8.74
N SER A 285 -18.22 18.34 -9.61
CA SER A 285 -18.58 17.59 -10.81
C SER A 285 -17.42 17.51 -11.83
N GLN A 286 -16.70 18.61 -12.04
CA GLN A 286 -15.51 18.67 -12.88
C GLN A 286 -14.38 17.77 -12.33
N ILE A 287 -14.11 17.85 -11.04
CA ILE A 287 -13.11 17.02 -10.37
C ILE A 287 -13.51 15.54 -10.46
N ALA A 288 -14.79 15.20 -10.23
CA ALA A 288 -15.28 13.82 -10.34
C ALA A 288 -15.01 13.22 -11.73
N PHE A 289 -15.27 13.98 -12.79
CA PHE A 289 -14.96 13.54 -14.16
C PHE A 289 -13.46 13.36 -14.36
N ALA A 290 -12.65 14.31 -13.87
CA ALA A 290 -11.20 14.26 -13.96
C ALA A 290 -10.58 13.05 -13.19
N VAL A 291 -11.17 12.66 -12.05
CA VAL A 291 -10.83 11.46 -11.28
C VAL A 291 -11.01 10.20 -12.14
N ILE A 292 -12.15 10.08 -12.85
CA ILE A 292 -12.42 8.91 -13.69
C ILE A 292 -11.36 8.78 -14.78
N ILE A 293 -11.13 9.84 -15.56
CA ILE A 293 -10.18 9.80 -16.67
C ILE A 293 -8.75 9.54 -16.17
N SER A 294 -8.32 10.27 -15.13
CA SER A 294 -6.96 10.09 -14.58
C SER A 294 -6.74 8.71 -13.95
N SER A 295 -7.79 8.06 -13.42
CA SER A 295 -7.69 6.69 -12.88
C SER A 295 -7.31 5.65 -13.93
N PHE A 296 -7.65 5.89 -15.21
CA PHE A 296 -7.20 5.05 -16.34
C PHE A 296 -5.92 5.56 -16.97
N ALA A 297 -5.76 6.88 -17.08
CA ALA A 297 -4.59 7.48 -17.70
C ALA A 297 -3.30 7.24 -16.88
N THR A 298 -3.34 7.33 -15.55
CA THR A 298 -2.14 7.14 -14.72
C THR A 298 -1.55 5.74 -14.84
N PRO A 299 -2.30 4.62 -14.67
CA PRO A 299 -1.74 3.29 -14.87
C PRO A 299 -1.17 3.06 -16.28
N TYR A 300 -1.83 3.61 -17.29
CA TYR A 300 -1.37 3.53 -18.68
C TYR A 300 -0.06 4.27 -18.90
N LEU A 301 0.03 5.53 -18.44
CA LEU A 301 1.24 6.35 -18.54
C LEU A 301 2.38 5.75 -17.72
N TYR A 302 2.08 5.28 -16.50
CA TYR A 302 3.04 4.61 -15.63
C TYR A 302 3.65 3.40 -16.35
N LYS A 303 2.83 2.49 -16.89
CA LYS A 303 3.31 1.30 -17.61
C LYS A 303 4.14 1.62 -18.86
N ARG A 304 3.86 2.75 -19.53
CA ARG A 304 4.62 3.18 -20.72
C ARG A 304 5.95 3.86 -20.39
N ILE A 305 5.99 4.66 -19.33
CA ILE A 305 7.15 5.50 -19.00
C ILE A 305 8.08 4.81 -18.03
N VAL A 306 7.51 4.17 -17.00
CA VAL A 306 8.26 3.39 -16.03
C VAL A 306 8.44 1.99 -16.61
N LYS A 307 9.63 1.72 -17.12
CA LYS A 307 10.14 0.38 -17.32
C LYS A 307 10.12 -0.28 -15.95
N ILE A 308 9.11 -1.11 -15.75
CA ILE A 308 9.20 -2.17 -14.78
C ILE A 308 10.30 -3.06 -15.36
N THR A 309 11.55 -2.83 -14.95
CA THR A 309 12.52 -3.92 -14.98
C THR A 309 11.82 -4.99 -14.18
N PRO A 310 11.42 -6.12 -14.78
CA PRO A 310 11.12 -7.26 -13.95
C PRO A 310 12.33 -7.34 -13.04
N LYS A 311 12.16 -7.28 -11.71
CA LYS A 311 13.01 -8.16 -10.92
C LYS A 311 12.90 -9.45 -11.70
N GLU A 312 14.01 -9.96 -12.23
CA GLU A 312 14.00 -11.31 -12.77
C GLU A 312 13.12 -12.07 -11.80
N GLU A 313 11.97 -12.56 -12.26
CA GLU A 313 11.42 -13.73 -11.61
C GLU A 313 12.55 -14.69 -11.82
N LYS A 314 13.49 -14.71 -10.85
CA LYS A 314 14.53 -15.70 -10.75
C LYS A 314 13.70 -16.94 -10.77
N MET A 315 13.65 -17.62 -11.92
CA MET A 315 12.81 -18.79 -12.06
C MET A 315 13.26 -19.71 -10.94
N GLU A 316 12.43 -19.79 -9.90
CA GLU A 316 12.81 -20.48 -8.68
C GLU A 316 12.71 -21.96 -9.02
N LYS A 317 13.86 -22.61 -9.10
CA LYS A 317 13.89 -24.06 -9.24
C LYS A 317 13.77 -24.63 -7.84
N ILE A 318 12.82 -25.54 -7.68
CA ILE A 318 12.54 -26.18 -6.40
C ILE A 318 12.88 -27.65 -6.53
N TYR A 319 13.77 -28.10 -5.67
CA TYR A 319 14.20 -29.47 -5.59
C TYR A 319 13.67 -30.06 -4.29
N GLN A 320 13.01 -31.20 -4.41
CA GLN A 320 12.54 -31.99 -3.27
C GLN A 320 13.34 -33.28 -3.24
N LEU A 321 14.25 -33.39 -2.28
CA LEU A 321 15.16 -34.52 -2.15
C LEU A 321 14.71 -35.41 -0.99
N SER A 322 14.81 -36.72 -1.19
CA SER A 322 14.55 -37.75 -0.18
C SER A 322 15.74 -38.70 -0.09
N ARG A 323 15.66 -39.69 0.80
CA ARG A 323 16.65 -40.78 0.89
C ARG A 323 16.95 -41.41 -0.48
N ASP A 324 15.92 -41.70 -1.26
CA ASP A 324 16.03 -42.48 -2.51
C ASP A 324 16.00 -41.62 -3.78
N SER A 325 15.89 -40.30 -3.65
CA SER A 325 15.89 -39.41 -4.83
C SER A 325 17.30 -39.31 -5.44
N HIS A 326 17.36 -38.99 -6.74
CA HIS A 326 18.58 -38.49 -7.37
C HIS A 326 18.99 -37.17 -6.69
N LYS A 327 20.27 -37.00 -6.38
CA LYS A 327 20.82 -35.86 -5.62
C LYS A 327 21.86 -35.16 -6.47
N PRO A 328 21.51 -34.04 -7.12
CA PRO A 328 22.48 -33.28 -7.90
C PRO A 328 23.65 -32.80 -7.01
N GLU A 329 24.89 -33.11 -7.40
CA GLU A 329 26.10 -32.79 -6.62
C GLU A 329 26.20 -31.29 -6.30
N PHE A 330 25.88 -30.43 -7.27
CA PHE A 330 25.94 -28.98 -7.09
C PHE A 330 25.05 -28.46 -5.95
N LEU A 331 23.91 -29.12 -5.67
CA LEU A 331 23.04 -28.75 -4.55
C LEU A 331 23.68 -29.12 -3.21
N LEU A 332 24.31 -30.29 -3.14
CA LEU A 332 25.01 -30.76 -1.93
C LEU A 332 26.22 -29.87 -1.62
N GLU A 333 27.01 -29.53 -2.65
CA GLU A 333 28.12 -28.60 -2.54
C GLU A 333 27.67 -27.21 -2.08
N ALA A 334 26.61 -26.67 -2.69
CA ALA A 334 26.09 -25.36 -2.34
C ALA A 334 25.57 -25.32 -0.89
N MET A 335 24.86 -26.38 -0.44
CA MET A 335 24.42 -26.50 0.95
C MET A 335 25.60 -26.65 1.93
N ALA A 336 26.66 -27.36 1.54
CA ALA A 336 27.84 -27.56 2.37
C ALA A 336 28.71 -26.29 2.48
N ALA A 337 28.68 -25.43 1.46
CA ALA A 337 29.44 -24.19 1.40
C ALA A 337 28.84 -23.04 2.23
N VAL A 338 27.62 -23.18 2.76
CA VAL A 338 27.01 -22.13 3.58
C VAL A 338 27.74 -21.97 4.92
N GLU A 339 27.81 -20.75 5.43
CA GLU A 339 28.49 -20.43 6.71
C GLU A 339 27.91 -21.18 7.92
N TRP A 340 26.68 -21.68 7.82
CA TRP A 340 25.99 -22.35 8.90
C TRP A 340 26.23 -23.87 8.89
N LYS A 341 26.87 -24.38 9.96
CA LYS A 341 27.24 -25.81 10.10
C LYS A 341 26.11 -26.82 9.89
N ALA A 342 24.85 -26.44 10.17
CA ALA A 342 23.72 -27.34 9.96
C ALA A 342 23.47 -27.62 8.46
N GLY A 343 23.82 -26.69 7.57
CA GLY A 343 23.74 -26.89 6.12
C GLY A 343 24.66 -28.02 5.66
N ALA A 344 25.94 -27.97 6.03
CA ALA A 344 26.90 -29.03 5.73
C ALA A 344 26.51 -30.39 6.35
N TYR A 345 25.96 -30.37 7.57
CA TYR A 345 25.45 -31.59 8.21
C TYR A 345 24.28 -32.21 7.42
N LEU A 346 23.30 -31.41 6.99
CA LEU A 346 22.16 -31.88 6.21
C LEU A 346 22.58 -32.36 4.81
N ALA A 347 23.50 -31.65 4.15
CA ALA A 347 24.07 -32.06 2.87
C ALA A 347 24.74 -33.44 2.98
N LYS A 348 25.53 -33.68 4.03
CA LYS A 348 26.16 -34.99 4.28
C LYS A 348 25.13 -36.09 4.55
N ARG A 349 24.05 -35.80 5.29
CA ARG A 349 22.95 -36.77 5.51
C ARG A 349 22.25 -37.14 4.21
N LEU A 350 22.01 -36.17 3.33
CA LEU A 350 21.49 -36.40 1.99
C LEU A 350 22.45 -37.26 1.16
N GLU A 351 23.73 -36.89 1.07
CA GLU A 351 24.76 -37.60 0.31
C GLU A 351 24.88 -39.08 0.73
N THR A 352 24.93 -39.33 2.03
CA THR A 352 25.11 -40.68 2.61
C THR A 352 23.82 -41.49 2.73
N GLY A 353 22.66 -40.91 2.37
CA GLY A 353 21.36 -41.56 2.49
C GLY A 353 20.90 -41.78 3.94
N GLN A 354 21.43 -41.03 4.90
CA GLN A 354 21.10 -41.08 6.33
C GLN A 354 19.86 -40.23 6.67
N LEU A 355 18.78 -40.46 5.92
CA LEU A 355 17.47 -39.84 6.10
C LEU A 355 16.44 -40.93 6.37
N ASP A 356 15.47 -40.64 7.24
CA ASP A 356 14.36 -41.56 7.50
C ASP A 356 13.40 -41.63 6.29
N ALA A 357 12.52 -42.63 6.28
CA ALA A 357 11.61 -42.87 5.15
C ALA A 357 10.67 -41.68 4.85
N LEU A 358 10.33 -40.89 5.88
CA LEU A 358 9.46 -39.72 5.73
C LEU A 358 10.24 -38.41 5.54
N ASP A 359 11.56 -38.42 5.77
CA ASP A 359 12.41 -37.24 5.72
C ASP A 359 12.51 -36.70 4.28
N GLN A 360 12.42 -35.39 4.15
CA GLN A 360 12.58 -34.71 2.88
C GLN A 360 13.16 -33.32 3.05
N VAL A 361 13.95 -32.91 2.07
CA VAL A 361 14.61 -31.61 2.03
C VAL A 361 14.12 -30.84 0.82
N ILE A 362 13.64 -29.62 1.05
CA ILE A 362 13.27 -28.68 0.01
C ILE A 362 14.42 -27.70 -0.17
N ILE A 363 14.90 -27.55 -1.40
CA ILE A 363 15.98 -26.65 -1.78
C ILE A 363 15.47 -25.73 -2.89
N MET A 364 15.68 -24.42 -2.73
CA MET A 364 15.35 -23.40 -3.71
C MET A 364 16.62 -22.84 -4.33
N THR A 365 16.69 -22.79 -5.65
CA THR A 365 17.75 -22.09 -6.39
C THR A 365 17.17 -21.08 -7.35
N ASP A 366 17.98 -20.10 -7.74
CA ASP A 366 17.62 -19.23 -8.84
C ASP A 366 17.79 -19.94 -10.20
N SER A 367 17.47 -19.23 -11.27
CA SER A 367 17.60 -19.74 -12.65
C SER A 367 19.02 -20.11 -13.04
N GLN A 368 20.03 -19.56 -12.36
CA GLN A 368 21.46 -19.81 -12.57
C GLN A 368 22.00 -20.87 -11.59
N ASP A 369 21.11 -21.59 -10.88
CA ASP A 369 21.45 -22.63 -9.91
C ASP A 369 22.18 -22.11 -8.65
N ASN A 370 22.09 -20.81 -8.36
CA ASN A 370 22.56 -20.26 -7.09
C ASN A 370 21.59 -20.59 -5.96
N LEU A 371 22.11 -21.07 -4.84
CA LEU A 371 21.30 -21.43 -3.67
C LEU A 371 20.59 -20.21 -3.06
N MET A 372 19.25 -20.27 -3.02
CA MET A 372 18.40 -19.26 -2.39
C MET A 372 18.09 -19.62 -0.94
N GLY A 373 17.81 -20.89 -0.68
CA GLY A 373 17.49 -21.39 0.66
C GLY A 373 17.11 -22.86 0.68
N PHE A 374 16.99 -23.43 1.87
CA PHE A 374 16.54 -24.81 2.07
C PHE A 374 15.83 -24.97 3.41
N ALA A 375 15.00 -26.00 3.52
CA ALA A 375 14.36 -26.44 4.75
C ALA A 375 14.15 -27.96 4.71
N ALA A 376 14.04 -28.58 5.88
CA ALA A 376 13.88 -30.02 5.98
C ALA A 376 12.66 -30.40 6.83
N LEU A 377 11.96 -31.44 6.39
CA LEU A 377 11.05 -32.24 7.19
C LEU A 377 11.86 -33.45 7.68
N VAL A 378 12.06 -33.57 8.99
CA VAL A 378 12.87 -34.65 9.58
C VAL A 378 12.15 -35.32 10.74
N GLN A 379 12.26 -36.64 10.86
CA GLN A 379 11.67 -37.39 11.97
C GLN A 379 12.35 -37.06 13.30
N GLU A 380 13.68 -36.94 13.27
CA GLU A 380 14.50 -36.56 14.41
C GLU A 380 15.29 -35.28 14.11
N ASP A 381 15.30 -34.35 15.07
CA ASP A 381 16.00 -33.07 14.97
C ASP A 381 17.05 -32.92 16.10
N ILE A 382 17.35 -31.70 16.54
CA ILE A 382 18.45 -31.38 17.47
C ILE A 382 18.21 -31.85 18.93
N ILE A 383 17.13 -32.56 19.23
CA ILE A 383 16.80 -33.08 20.57
C ILE A 383 17.07 -34.58 20.63
N GLU A 384 17.58 -35.06 21.77
CA GLU A 384 17.80 -36.50 22.00
C GLU A 384 16.50 -37.22 22.33
N LYS A 385 16.16 -38.26 21.55
CA LYS A 385 15.03 -39.19 21.78
C LYS A 385 13.68 -38.52 22.09
N PRO A 386 13.19 -37.60 21.24
CA PRO A 386 11.91 -36.96 21.48
C PRO A 386 10.76 -37.99 21.36
N SER A 387 9.74 -37.86 22.21
CA SER A 387 8.49 -38.64 22.10
C SER A 387 7.52 -38.09 21.04
N TYR A 388 7.96 -37.07 20.31
CA TYR A 388 7.18 -36.29 19.35
C TYR A 388 8.01 -35.99 18.11
N GLY A 389 7.32 -35.77 17.00
CA GLY A 389 7.86 -35.55 15.67
C GLY A 389 6.75 -35.75 14.65
N PRO A 390 6.98 -35.46 13.36
CA PRO A 390 8.23 -34.96 12.77
C PRO A 390 8.41 -33.44 12.91
N PHE A 391 9.57 -32.95 12.51
CA PHE A 391 10.05 -31.58 12.69
C PHE A 391 10.24 -30.84 11.37
N LEU A 392 9.84 -29.57 11.36
CA LEU A 392 10.39 -28.54 10.50
C LEU A 392 11.76 -28.14 11.06
N SER A 393 12.82 -28.53 10.37
CA SER A 393 14.21 -28.31 10.76
C SER A 393 14.99 -27.57 9.67
N THR A 394 16.12 -27.01 10.08
CA THR A 394 17.19 -26.59 9.16
C THR A 394 16.73 -25.57 8.10
N VAL A 395 15.90 -24.61 8.51
CA VAL A 395 15.45 -23.51 7.64
C VAL A 395 16.58 -22.49 7.46
N TYR A 396 17.02 -22.32 6.23
CA TYR A 396 18.07 -21.38 5.86
C TYR A 396 17.70 -20.58 4.62
N VAL A 397 18.05 -19.28 4.62
CA VAL A 397 17.96 -18.40 3.45
C VAL A 397 19.30 -17.70 3.28
N ALA A 398 19.86 -17.79 2.08
CA ALA A 398 21.13 -17.17 1.72
C ALA A 398 21.05 -15.64 1.87
N PRO A 399 22.11 -14.97 2.36
CA PRO A 399 22.08 -13.54 2.71
C PRO A 399 21.51 -12.63 1.63
N ASP A 400 21.89 -12.85 0.37
CA ASP A 400 21.48 -12.04 -0.78
C ASP A 400 19.98 -12.17 -1.13
N TYR A 401 19.32 -13.18 -0.57
CA TYR A 401 17.91 -13.52 -0.82
C TYR A 401 17.00 -13.21 0.37
N ARG A 402 17.54 -12.68 1.48
CA ARG A 402 16.77 -12.33 2.67
C ARG A 402 15.87 -11.12 2.44
N GLY A 403 14.82 -11.00 3.25
CA GLY A 403 13.84 -9.91 3.16
C GLY A 403 12.80 -10.08 2.03
N GLN A 404 12.83 -11.19 1.29
CA GLN A 404 11.92 -11.46 0.17
C GLN A 404 10.77 -12.42 0.53
N GLY A 405 10.70 -12.90 1.78
CA GLY A 405 9.66 -13.82 2.25
C GLY A 405 9.97 -15.31 2.10
N LEU A 406 11.12 -15.68 1.50
CA LEU A 406 11.50 -17.07 1.22
C LEU A 406 11.51 -18.00 2.45
N SER A 407 11.82 -17.48 3.64
CA SER A 407 11.76 -18.31 4.86
C SER A 407 10.33 -18.77 5.14
N LEU A 408 9.33 -17.89 4.95
CA LEU A 408 7.92 -18.24 5.15
C LEU A 408 7.47 -19.23 4.08
N GLU A 409 7.91 -19.04 2.83
CA GLU A 409 7.61 -19.96 1.73
C GLU A 409 8.18 -21.35 1.98
N LEU A 410 9.44 -21.47 2.42
CA LEU A 410 10.05 -22.75 2.80
C LEU A 410 9.25 -23.44 3.92
N VAL A 411 8.83 -22.69 4.93
CA VAL A 411 7.99 -23.21 6.03
C VAL A 411 6.63 -23.70 5.52
N ASP A 412 5.98 -22.94 4.64
CA ASP A 412 4.68 -23.31 4.09
C ASP A 412 4.79 -24.56 3.21
N ARG A 413 5.85 -24.69 2.40
CA ARG A 413 6.10 -25.88 1.58
C ARG A 413 6.36 -27.13 2.43
N ILE A 414 7.13 -27.03 3.51
CA ILE A 414 7.31 -28.14 4.45
C ILE A 414 5.99 -28.48 5.16
N THR A 415 5.18 -27.47 5.48
CA THR A 415 3.85 -27.67 6.08
C THR A 415 2.92 -28.43 5.13
N GLU A 416 2.87 -28.04 3.85
CA GLU A 416 2.08 -28.72 2.81
C GLU A 416 2.56 -30.15 2.62
N LEU A 417 3.88 -30.35 2.56
CA LEU A 417 4.45 -31.67 2.45
C LEU A 417 4.10 -32.58 3.63
N ALA A 418 4.12 -32.04 4.85
CA ALA A 418 3.72 -32.77 6.03
C ALA A 418 2.23 -33.19 5.94
N ARG A 419 1.35 -32.33 5.44
CA ARG A 419 -0.07 -32.66 5.20
C ARG A 419 -0.23 -33.77 4.17
N GLU A 420 0.48 -33.70 3.06
CA GLU A 420 0.44 -34.72 2.00
C GLU A 420 0.85 -36.10 2.52
N LYS A 421 1.78 -36.13 3.49
CA LYS A 421 2.23 -37.35 4.18
C LYS A 421 1.31 -37.79 5.33
N GLY A 422 0.18 -37.10 5.56
CA GLY A 422 -0.78 -37.43 6.61
C GLY A 422 -0.31 -37.12 8.04
N ILE A 423 0.70 -36.25 8.19
CA ILE A 423 1.21 -35.83 9.51
C ILE A 423 0.20 -34.85 10.13
N LYS A 424 -0.24 -35.14 11.35
CA LYS A 424 -1.21 -34.31 12.09
C LYS A 424 -0.57 -33.18 12.90
N ASN A 425 0.63 -33.39 13.40
CA ASN A 425 1.35 -32.41 14.21
C ASN A 425 2.76 -32.23 13.65
N LEU A 426 3.09 -30.99 13.28
CA LEU A 426 4.43 -30.62 12.83
C LEU A 426 5.10 -29.78 13.91
N TYR A 427 6.27 -30.20 14.36
CA TYR A 427 7.00 -29.56 15.44
C TYR A 427 8.16 -28.71 14.90
N THR A 428 8.64 -27.74 15.66
CA THR A 428 9.89 -27.04 15.36
C THR A 428 10.56 -26.58 16.65
N ILE A 429 11.89 -26.57 16.65
CA ILE A 429 12.71 -26.19 17.80
C ILE A 429 13.47 -24.93 17.43
N THR A 430 13.31 -23.87 18.22
CA THR A 430 13.90 -22.58 17.87
C THR A 430 14.28 -21.73 19.09
N ALA A 431 15.32 -20.92 18.94
CA ALA A 431 15.62 -19.84 19.89
C ALA A 431 14.79 -18.57 19.58
N HIS A 432 14.19 -18.47 18.39
CA HIS A 432 13.50 -17.26 17.94
C HIS A 432 12.14 -17.09 18.59
N LYS A 433 11.73 -15.81 18.77
CA LYS A 433 10.39 -15.42 19.21
C LYS A 433 9.66 -14.68 18.09
N GLY A 434 8.44 -15.12 17.75
CA GLY A 434 7.56 -14.48 16.78
C GLY A 434 7.85 -14.79 15.31
N LEU A 435 8.77 -15.71 15.00
CA LEU A 435 9.07 -16.09 13.62
C LEU A 435 8.06 -17.11 13.09
N TYR A 436 8.00 -18.28 13.72
CA TYR A 436 7.13 -19.39 13.30
C TYR A 436 5.68 -19.19 13.72
N GLU A 437 5.43 -18.37 14.74
CA GLU A 437 4.07 -17.99 15.17
C GLU A 437 3.30 -17.26 14.05
N LYS A 438 3.99 -16.62 13.09
CA LYS A 438 3.38 -16.05 11.88
C LYS A 438 2.81 -17.13 10.96
N ASN A 439 3.35 -18.34 10.97
CA ASN A 439 2.85 -19.52 10.25
C ASN A 439 1.99 -20.42 11.14
N GLN A 440 1.37 -19.87 12.19
CA GLN A 440 0.44 -20.58 13.09
C GLN A 440 1.07 -21.70 13.92
N PHE A 441 2.39 -21.68 14.13
CA PHE A 441 3.01 -22.50 15.17
C PHE A 441 2.68 -21.93 16.55
N ILE A 442 2.34 -22.80 17.48
CA ILE A 442 1.93 -22.49 18.86
C ILE A 442 3.06 -22.93 19.79
N PHE A 443 3.42 -22.08 20.75
CA PHE A 443 4.41 -22.43 21.76
C PHE A 443 3.88 -23.52 22.68
N GLU A 444 4.62 -24.62 22.80
CA GLU A 444 4.23 -25.79 23.60
C GLU A 444 5.06 -25.89 24.89
N GLY A 445 6.34 -25.52 24.84
CA GLY A 445 7.19 -25.56 26.03
C GLY A 445 8.65 -25.18 25.76
N SER A 446 9.44 -25.15 26.84
CA SER A 446 10.89 -25.00 26.77
C SER A 446 11.55 -26.38 26.75
N VAL A 447 12.57 -26.54 25.92
CA VAL A 447 13.30 -27.79 25.73
C VAL A 447 14.80 -27.49 25.65
N GLN A 448 15.65 -28.45 26.02
CA GLN A 448 17.09 -28.34 25.80
C GLN A 448 17.49 -29.14 24.57
N ASP A 449 18.35 -28.54 23.74
CA ASP A 449 18.94 -29.25 22.62
C ASP A 449 20.11 -30.15 23.05
N LYS A 450 20.63 -30.96 22.13
CA LYS A 450 21.79 -31.85 22.36
C LYS A 450 23.09 -31.13 22.75
N PHE A 451 23.11 -29.80 22.70
CA PHE A 451 24.24 -28.97 23.12
C PHE A 451 23.98 -28.27 24.46
N GLY A 452 22.88 -28.59 25.15
CA GLY A 452 22.50 -28.01 26.43
C GLY A 452 21.97 -26.58 26.35
N ARG A 453 21.55 -26.12 25.16
CA ARG A 453 21.00 -24.77 24.98
C ARG A 453 19.50 -24.79 25.23
N ASP A 454 19.02 -23.78 25.95
CA ASP A 454 17.58 -23.58 26.15
C ASP A 454 16.92 -23.09 24.85
N MET A 455 15.97 -23.88 24.38
CA MET A 455 15.24 -23.69 23.14
C MET A 455 13.73 -23.70 23.40
N ARG A 456 12.96 -23.27 22.41
CA ARG A 456 11.50 -23.27 22.42
C ARG A 456 11.00 -24.38 21.52
N LEU A 457 10.11 -25.21 22.05
CA LEU A 457 9.31 -26.16 21.28
C LEU A 457 8.02 -25.49 20.83
N LEU A 458 7.76 -25.53 19.54
CA LEU A 458 6.51 -25.07 18.96
C LEU A 458 5.87 -26.20 18.14
N VAL A 459 4.53 -26.22 18.10
CA VAL A 459 3.72 -27.19 17.36
C VAL A 459 2.73 -26.49 16.44
N LYS A 460 2.53 -27.04 15.24
CA LYS A 460 1.46 -26.66 14.32
C LYS A 460 0.58 -27.87 14.07
N HIS A 461 -0.70 -27.73 14.38
CA HIS A 461 -1.72 -28.74 14.08
C HIS A 461 -2.12 -28.63 12.60
N LEU A 462 -1.99 -29.74 11.90
CA LEU A 462 -2.30 -29.89 10.48
C LEU A 462 -3.62 -30.66 10.37
N ASN A 463 -4.64 -29.97 9.85
CA ASN A 463 -5.97 -30.54 9.58
C ASN A 463 -5.98 -31.29 8.25
#